data_AF-A0A1H5GZU6-F1
#
_entry.id   AF-A0A1H5GZU6-F1
#
_cell.length_a   1.000
_cell.length_b   1.000
_cell.length_c   1.000
_cell.angle_alpha   90.00
_cell.angle_beta   90.00
_cell.angle_gamma   90.00
#
_symmetry.space_group_name_H-M   'P 1'
#
loop_
_entity.id
_entity.type
_entity.pdbx_description
1 polymer ?
#
loop_
_entity_poly.entity_id
_entity_poly.type
_entity_poly.pdbx_seq_one_letter_code
_entity_poly.pdbx_strand_id
1 'polypeptide(L)'
;MRGNGDGGSSDADGETLTVWSYFTSPGQIAALEEQNALFEAAHPDVTLESVTLPGDQVVQRLLSTATTQEGPDVVFDNVVVDFPTLAGSGVLYDMSSYWSEYEHADQFPDNATWEYEGGIYNVMSYTNLLGLYYNADALAEIGIEPPTTIEEFDAALHTVLEDGRYTPLALSGAPDVGSAWVTFPQLLGEGVNYCNISEEATESAFSRLQSWAESGIIPQDAATWDQTDAWQPFMTGNYAFAINGNWQLGNVPDASFEVGTTRYPAGSEGSHVFPGGEGIAIGEYASNPDLAWEYIKTAFMSDEGSEINYENSGQIPMRADVAENLDLSENELVIPFVEAAAETGVWPANEQTGEMQLQFGQATSAVISGQAPASEAAAMAVTGIEEAREAGGGGC
;
A
#
# COMPACT_ATOMS: atom_id res chain seq x y z
N MET A 1 57.67 -10.57 -43.41
CA MET A 1 56.84 -11.67 -42.86
C MET A 1 56.25 -11.13 -41.57
N ARG A 2 54.93 -10.88 -41.54
CA ARG A 2 53.93 -11.72 -40.83
C ARG A 2 54.31 -11.81 -39.35
N GLY A 3 53.69 -11.08 -38.41
CA GLY A 3 52.25 -10.98 -38.19
C GLY A 3 51.82 -12.20 -37.37
N ASN A 4 51.53 -12.02 -36.08
CA ASN A 4 50.56 -12.83 -35.35
C ASN A 4 50.14 -12.06 -34.09
N GLY A 5 48.93 -11.52 -34.12
CA GLY A 5 48.19 -11.14 -32.92
C GLY A 5 47.44 -12.34 -32.35
N ASP A 6 47.07 -12.21 -31.08
CA ASP A 6 45.95 -12.84 -30.37
C ASP A 6 46.11 -12.46 -28.90
N GLY A 7 45.12 -12.00 -28.15
CA GLY A 7 43.74 -11.65 -28.42
C GLY A 7 43.32 -10.80 -27.23
N GLY A 8 42.74 -9.64 -27.49
CA GLY A 8 42.09 -8.87 -26.44
C GLY A 8 40.87 -9.65 -25.99
N SER A 9 40.89 -10.11 -24.73
CA SER A 9 39.68 -10.52 -24.04
C SER A 9 38.77 -9.30 -24.02
N SER A 10 37.66 -9.37 -24.73
CA SER A 10 36.53 -8.47 -24.49
C SER A 10 35.95 -8.86 -23.15
N ASP A 11 36.18 -8.02 -22.14
CA ASP A 11 35.42 -8.08 -20.90
C ASP A 11 33.96 -7.83 -21.26
N ALA A 12 33.13 -8.86 -21.09
CA ALA A 12 31.68 -8.75 -21.12
C ALA A 12 31.27 -8.20 -19.75
N ASP A 13 31.37 -6.88 -19.59
CA ASP A 13 30.70 -6.20 -18.48
C ASP A 13 29.22 -6.14 -18.86
N GLY A 14 28.41 -6.99 -18.23
CA GLY A 14 26.96 -6.97 -18.36
C GLY A 14 26.38 -5.64 -17.86
N GLU A 15 25.19 -5.30 -18.32
CA GLU A 15 24.50 -4.07 -17.93
C GLU A 15 23.80 -4.29 -16.57
N THR A 16 24.07 -3.44 -15.58
CA THR A 16 23.39 -3.53 -14.27
C THR A 16 22.23 -2.55 -14.23
N LEU A 17 21.05 -3.02 -13.84
CA LEU A 17 19.87 -2.20 -13.60
C LEU A 17 19.56 -2.18 -12.09
N THR A 18 19.51 -0.99 -11.50
CA THR A 18 19.27 -0.82 -10.05
C THR A 18 17.80 -0.54 -9.79
N VAL A 19 17.18 -1.34 -8.91
CA VAL A 19 15.76 -1.24 -8.53
C VAL A 19 15.65 -0.86 -7.05
N TRP A 20 15.02 0.27 -6.75
CA TRP A 20 14.77 0.70 -5.37
C TRP A 20 13.33 0.39 -4.96
N SER A 21 13.13 -0.25 -3.82
CA SER A 21 11.79 -0.47 -3.25
C SER A 21 11.80 -0.30 -1.73
N TYR A 22 10.63 -0.34 -1.11
CA TYR A 22 10.46 -0.34 0.34
C TYR A 22 9.67 -1.57 0.84
N PHE A 23 9.62 -2.62 0.02
CA PHE A 23 8.88 -3.84 0.34
C PHE A 23 9.49 -4.58 1.53
N THR A 24 8.66 -4.87 2.53
CA THR A 24 9.06 -5.52 3.79
C THR A 24 8.34 -6.85 4.02
N SER A 25 7.19 -7.08 3.39
CA SER A 25 6.47 -8.34 3.55
C SER A 25 7.19 -9.47 2.77
N PRO A 26 7.31 -10.68 3.34
CA PRO A 26 7.85 -11.86 2.66
C PRO A 26 7.26 -12.09 1.26
N GLY A 27 5.94 -11.91 1.11
CA GLY A 27 5.25 -12.05 -0.17
C GLY A 27 5.70 -11.02 -1.22
N GLN A 28 5.79 -9.73 -0.86
CA GLN A 28 6.26 -8.72 -1.81
C GLN A 28 7.75 -8.89 -2.14
N ILE A 29 8.57 -9.33 -1.17
CA ILE A 29 10.00 -9.60 -1.41
C ILE A 29 10.14 -10.78 -2.38
N ALA A 30 9.41 -11.88 -2.16
CA ALA A 30 9.43 -13.04 -3.03
C ALA A 30 8.92 -12.70 -4.45
N ALA A 31 7.83 -11.92 -4.55
CA ALA A 31 7.32 -11.42 -5.82
C ALA A 31 8.39 -10.65 -6.59
N LEU A 32 9.05 -9.67 -5.95
CA LEU A 32 10.09 -8.88 -6.59
C LEU A 32 11.29 -9.75 -7.04
N GLU A 33 11.70 -10.73 -6.24
CA GLU A 33 12.76 -11.68 -6.61
C GLU A 33 12.38 -12.54 -7.83
N GLU A 34 11.15 -13.04 -7.91
CA GLU A 34 10.66 -13.83 -9.04
C GLU A 34 10.46 -12.98 -10.31
N GLN A 35 9.96 -11.75 -10.17
CA GLN A 35 9.83 -10.78 -11.25
C GLN A 35 11.19 -10.34 -11.80
N ASN A 36 12.20 -10.19 -10.92
CA ASN A 36 13.58 -9.97 -11.32
C ASN A 36 14.11 -11.16 -12.13
N ALA A 37 13.91 -12.38 -11.65
CA ALA A 37 14.34 -13.60 -12.34
C ALA A 37 13.64 -13.76 -13.71
N LEU A 38 12.37 -13.39 -13.81
CA LEU A 38 11.62 -13.36 -15.06
C LEU A 38 12.30 -12.45 -16.10
N PHE A 39 12.70 -11.24 -15.70
CA PHE A 39 13.40 -10.32 -16.58
C PHE A 39 14.80 -10.80 -16.96
N GLU A 40 15.62 -11.25 -16.00
CA GLU A 40 16.97 -11.76 -16.27
C GLU A 40 16.96 -12.98 -17.21
N ALA A 41 15.92 -13.83 -17.13
CA ALA A 41 15.76 -14.96 -18.05
C ALA A 41 15.52 -14.50 -19.51
N ALA A 42 14.81 -13.38 -19.71
CA ALA A 42 14.60 -12.77 -21.02
C ALA A 42 15.81 -11.92 -21.48
N HIS A 43 16.62 -11.43 -20.54
CA HIS A 43 17.75 -10.52 -20.77
C HIS A 43 19.04 -11.05 -20.09
N PRO A 44 19.68 -12.12 -20.62
CA PRO A 44 20.77 -12.83 -19.94
C PRO A 44 22.08 -12.04 -19.79
N ASP A 45 22.21 -10.89 -20.46
CA ASP A 45 23.36 -9.98 -20.36
C ASP A 45 23.12 -8.85 -19.34
N VAL A 46 21.95 -8.84 -18.67
CA VAL A 46 21.55 -7.84 -17.68
C VAL A 46 21.60 -8.46 -16.28
N THR A 47 22.03 -7.68 -15.29
CA THR A 47 21.98 -8.05 -13.86
C THR A 47 21.11 -7.05 -13.10
N LEU A 48 20.19 -7.55 -12.27
CA LEU A 48 19.37 -6.68 -11.41
C LEU A 48 20.01 -6.53 -10.03
N GLU A 49 20.09 -5.28 -9.55
CA GLU A 49 20.47 -4.95 -8.19
C GLU A 49 19.29 -4.32 -7.44
N SER A 50 18.68 -5.08 -6.52
CA SER A 50 17.61 -4.55 -5.67
C SER A 50 18.15 -3.89 -4.40
N VAL A 51 17.65 -2.69 -4.10
CA VAL A 51 17.96 -1.94 -2.90
C VAL A 51 16.66 -1.66 -2.14
N THR A 52 16.51 -2.25 -0.96
CA THR A 52 15.39 -1.96 -0.06
C THR A 52 15.72 -0.76 0.82
N LEU A 53 14.85 0.25 0.80
CA LEU A 53 14.91 1.44 1.63
C LEU A 53 13.81 1.38 2.71
N PRO A 54 14.01 2.01 3.87
CA PRO A 54 12.89 2.38 4.73
C PRO A 54 11.90 3.25 3.95
N GLY A 55 10.60 2.97 4.05
CA GLY A 55 9.57 3.66 3.26
C GLY A 55 9.61 5.19 3.43
N ASP A 56 9.81 5.65 4.67
CA ASP A 56 9.95 7.07 5.02
C ASP A 56 11.20 7.76 4.45
N GLN A 57 12.14 7.00 3.86
CA GLN A 57 13.38 7.50 3.27
C GLN A 57 13.39 7.53 1.74
N VAL A 58 12.42 6.89 1.07
CA VAL A 58 12.38 6.79 -0.41
C VAL A 58 12.43 8.18 -1.04
N VAL A 59 11.55 9.10 -0.61
CA VAL A 59 11.48 10.47 -1.13
C VAL A 59 12.79 11.21 -0.94
N GLN A 60 13.34 11.22 0.27
CA GLN A 60 14.60 11.94 0.55
C GLN A 60 15.75 11.37 -0.30
N ARG A 61 15.79 10.05 -0.47
CA ARG A 61 16.83 9.39 -1.26
C ARG A 61 16.72 9.76 -2.73
N LEU A 62 15.53 9.74 -3.31
CA LEU A 62 15.29 10.18 -4.69
C LEU A 62 15.60 11.66 -4.89
N LEU A 63 15.17 12.55 -4.00
CA LEU A 63 15.50 13.99 -4.08
C LEU A 63 17.00 14.26 -4.06
N SER A 64 17.78 13.43 -3.34
CA SER A 64 19.24 13.58 -3.30
C SER A 64 19.91 13.30 -4.65
N THR A 65 19.26 12.52 -5.53
CA THR A 65 19.77 12.19 -6.87
C THR A 65 19.95 13.41 -7.74
N ALA A 66 19.12 14.46 -7.57
CA ALA A 66 19.27 15.73 -8.28
C ALA A 66 20.63 16.41 -8.05
N THR A 67 21.25 16.15 -6.90
CA THR A 67 22.57 16.70 -6.56
C THR A 67 23.69 15.77 -7.01
N THR A 68 23.53 14.45 -6.83
CA THR A 68 24.57 13.46 -7.17
C THR A 68 24.63 13.16 -8.66
N GLN A 69 23.53 13.37 -9.39
CA GLN A 69 23.31 12.89 -10.77
C GLN A 69 23.50 11.38 -10.89
N GLU A 70 23.20 10.66 -9.82
CA GLU A 70 23.28 9.20 -9.69
C GLU A 70 22.04 8.74 -8.90
N GLY A 71 21.34 7.74 -9.41
CA GLY A 71 20.07 7.25 -8.84
C GLY A 71 19.72 5.86 -9.34
N PRO A 72 18.55 5.33 -8.95
CA PRO A 72 18.07 4.05 -9.45
C PRO A 72 17.66 4.15 -10.92
N ASP A 73 17.66 3.02 -11.61
CA ASP A 73 17.03 2.92 -12.92
C ASP A 73 15.51 2.81 -12.77
N VAL A 74 15.04 2.03 -11.78
CA VAL A 74 13.61 1.90 -11.43
C VAL A 74 13.39 2.09 -9.94
N VAL A 75 12.32 2.77 -9.56
CA VAL A 75 11.96 3.01 -8.17
C VAL A 75 10.47 2.79 -7.92
N PHE A 76 10.16 2.20 -6.77
CA PHE A 76 8.83 2.11 -6.21
C PHE A 76 8.60 3.24 -5.21
N ASP A 77 7.49 3.96 -5.36
CA ASP A 77 7.08 5.03 -4.45
C ASP A 77 5.62 4.85 -3.97
N ASN A 78 5.29 5.47 -2.83
CA ASN A 78 3.90 5.59 -2.41
C ASN A 78 3.28 6.72 -3.21
N VAL A 79 2.80 6.40 -4.40
CA VAL A 79 2.39 7.38 -5.40
C VAL A 79 1.30 8.36 -4.92
N VAL A 80 0.48 7.98 -3.94
CA VAL A 80 -0.54 8.88 -3.35
C VAL A 80 0.09 10.02 -2.54
N VAL A 81 1.23 9.77 -1.90
CA VAL A 81 1.88 10.70 -0.95
C VAL A 81 3.12 11.34 -1.57
N ASP A 82 3.91 10.56 -2.29
CA ASP A 82 5.26 10.91 -2.73
C ASP A 82 5.26 11.62 -4.09
N PHE A 83 4.34 11.22 -4.98
CA PHE A 83 4.32 11.64 -6.38
C PHE A 83 4.36 13.16 -6.59
N PRO A 84 3.54 13.98 -5.90
CA PRO A 84 3.54 15.42 -6.15
C PRO A 84 4.91 16.06 -5.92
N THR A 85 5.61 15.62 -4.87
CA THR A 85 6.94 16.12 -4.52
C THR A 85 7.99 15.61 -5.51
N LEU A 86 7.96 14.32 -5.84
CA LEU A 86 8.94 13.70 -6.73
C LEU A 86 8.84 14.23 -8.16
N ALA A 87 7.63 14.30 -8.72
CA ALA A 87 7.40 14.82 -10.06
C ALA A 87 7.77 16.30 -10.17
N GLY A 88 7.33 17.15 -9.21
CA GLY A 88 7.66 18.58 -9.19
C GLY A 88 9.14 18.89 -8.97
N SER A 89 9.92 17.94 -8.45
CA SER A 89 11.36 18.07 -8.26
C SER A 89 12.20 17.65 -9.46
N GLY A 90 11.58 17.04 -10.48
CA GLY A 90 12.25 16.58 -11.69
C GLY A 90 13.24 15.44 -11.45
N VAL A 91 12.96 14.56 -10.49
CA VAL A 91 13.80 13.37 -10.20
C VAL A 91 13.25 12.08 -10.81
N LEU A 92 12.10 12.15 -11.48
CA LEU A 92 11.49 11.05 -12.22
C LEU A 92 11.55 11.35 -13.72
N TYR A 93 11.81 10.32 -14.50
CA TYR A 93 11.87 10.36 -15.96
C TYR A 93 10.46 10.35 -16.57
N ASP A 94 10.23 11.12 -17.62
CA ASP A 94 8.95 11.16 -18.35
C ASP A 94 8.77 9.90 -19.22
N MET A 95 7.85 9.03 -18.83
CA MET A 95 7.53 7.77 -19.51
C MET A 95 6.40 7.90 -20.55
N SER A 96 5.94 9.11 -20.88
CA SER A 96 4.77 9.31 -21.76
C SER A 96 4.88 8.60 -23.11
N SER A 97 6.05 8.65 -23.76
CA SER A 97 6.26 7.96 -25.04
C SER A 97 6.15 6.44 -24.88
N TYR A 98 6.76 5.90 -23.83
CA TYR A 98 6.75 4.49 -23.53
C TYR A 98 5.34 3.96 -23.25
N TRP A 99 4.58 4.66 -22.41
CA TRP A 99 3.18 4.31 -22.13
C TRP A 99 2.31 4.37 -23.38
N SER A 100 2.45 5.43 -24.19
CA SER A 100 1.64 5.59 -25.40
C SER A 100 1.89 4.53 -26.49
N GLU A 101 3.07 3.91 -26.48
CA GLU A 101 3.47 2.85 -27.41
C GLU A 101 3.26 1.44 -26.82
N TYR A 102 2.88 1.33 -25.55
CA TYR A 102 2.67 0.05 -24.89
C TYR A 102 1.36 -0.59 -25.37
N GLU A 103 1.48 -1.82 -25.87
CA GLU A 103 0.41 -2.49 -26.62
C GLU A 103 -0.83 -2.83 -25.78
N HIS A 104 -0.69 -2.91 -24.44
CA HIS A 104 -1.78 -3.18 -23.51
C HIS A 104 -2.19 -1.97 -22.67
N ALA A 105 -1.75 -0.75 -23.01
CA ALA A 105 -2.12 0.44 -22.27
C ALA A 105 -3.64 0.64 -22.17
N ASP A 106 -4.41 0.14 -23.14
CA ASP A 106 -5.88 0.19 -23.16
C ASP A 106 -6.56 -0.83 -22.22
N GLN A 107 -5.80 -1.77 -21.64
CA GLN A 107 -6.27 -2.71 -20.61
C GLN A 107 -6.14 -2.16 -19.20
N PHE A 108 -5.46 -1.03 -19.02
CA PHE A 108 -5.30 -0.37 -17.73
C PHE A 108 -6.38 0.70 -17.54
N PRO A 109 -6.89 0.90 -16.31
CA PRO A 109 -7.78 2.00 -16.01
C PRO A 109 -7.01 3.34 -16.00
N ASP A 110 -7.74 4.46 -16.16
CA ASP A 110 -7.15 5.81 -16.22
C ASP A 110 -6.28 6.15 -14.99
N ASN A 111 -6.58 5.58 -13.82
CA ASN A 111 -5.82 5.80 -12.59
C ASN A 111 -4.55 4.92 -12.45
N ALA A 112 -4.21 4.13 -13.48
CA ALA A 112 -2.95 3.38 -13.53
C ALA A 112 -1.75 4.26 -13.87
N THR A 113 -1.96 5.49 -14.34
CA THR A 113 -0.90 6.44 -14.66
C THR A 113 -1.00 7.68 -13.81
N TRP A 114 0.15 8.19 -13.36
CA TRP A 114 0.24 9.42 -12.58
C TRP A 114 0.96 10.49 -13.37
N GLU A 115 0.27 11.62 -13.56
CA GLU A 115 0.65 12.68 -14.48
C GLU A 115 1.05 13.97 -13.76
N TYR A 116 2.07 14.66 -14.29
CA TYR A 116 2.47 15.99 -13.86
C TYR A 116 2.79 16.85 -15.08
N GLU A 117 2.21 18.06 -15.17
CA GLU A 117 2.37 18.99 -16.31
C GLU A 117 2.18 18.35 -17.72
N GLY A 118 1.38 17.29 -17.81
CA GLY A 118 1.07 16.57 -19.05
C GLY A 118 2.04 15.45 -19.44
N GLY A 119 3.01 15.12 -18.57
CA GLY A 119 3.84 13.92 -18.68
C GLY A 119 3.43 12.83 -17.70
N ILE A 120 3.70 11.56 -18.02
CA ILE A 120 3.47 10.39 -17.16
C ILE A 120 4.78 10.03 -16.47
N TYR A 121 4.80 10.06 -15.13
CA TYR A 121 6.02 9.85 -14.34
C TYR A 121 5.95 8.61 -13.45
N ASN A 122 4.79 8.00 -13.33
CA ASN A 122 4.57 6.76 -12.60
C ASN A 122 3.51 5.92 -13.31
N VAL A 123 3.70 4.61 -13.31
CA VAL A 123 2.70 3.63 -13.74
C VAL A 123 2.43 2.65 -12.60
N MET A 124 1.21 2.17 -12.48
CA MET A 124 0.82 1.17 -11.50
C MET A 124 0.42 -0.12 -12.23
N SER A 125 1.01 -1.24 -11.82
CA SER A 125 0.69 -2.56 -12.38
C SER A 125 -0.41 -3.28 -11.60
N TYR A 126 -0.65 -2.88 -10.35
CA TYR A 126 -1.59 -3.51 -9.44
C TYR A 126 -2.16 -2.50 -8.44
N THR A 127 -3.22 -2.90 -7.75
CA THR A 127 -3.81 -2.16 -6.64
C THR A 127 -3.94 -3.05 -5.39
N ASN A 128 -3.88 -2.41 -4.23
CA ASN A 128 -4.19 -3.04 -2.94
C ASN A 128 -5.28 -2.29 -2.18
N LEU A 129 -5.97 -3.04 -1.34
CA LEU A 129 -7.15 -2.62 -0.61
C LEU A 129 -7.03 -3.10 0.82
N LEU A 130 -7.75 -2.43 1.72
CA LEU A 130 -7.84 -2.80 3.12
C LEU A 130 -9.01 -3.74 3.37
N GLY A 131 -8.87 -4.61 4.37
CA GLY A 131 -9.88 -5.57 4.79
C GLY A 131 -9.75 -5.91 6.27
N LEU A 132 -10.70 -6.71 6.75
CA LEU A 132 -10.67 -7.29 8.09
C LEU A 132 -10.21 -8.74 8.01
N TYR A 133 -9.06 -9.01 8.60
CA TYR A 133 -8.57 -10.36 8.85
C TYR A 133 -9.10 -10.87 10.19
N TYR A 134 -9.39 -12.17 10.27
CA TYR A 134 -9.81 -12.82 11.50
C TYR A 134 -9.16 -14.19 11.68
N ASN A 135 -8.98 -14.59 12.93
CA ASN A 135 -8.57 -15.93 13.33
C ASN A 135 -9.82 -16.81 13.44
N ALA A 136 -10.11 -17.60 12.41
CA ALA A 136 -11.32 -18.42 12.31
C ALA A 136 -11.43 -19.44 13.46
N ASP A 137 -10.30 -19.99 13.90
CA ASP A 137 -10.26 -20.89 15.06
C ASP A 137 -10.69 -20.17 16.34
N ALA A 138 -10.20 -18.94 16.57
CA ALA A 138 -10.57 -18.13 17.73
C ALA A 138 -12.06 -17.76 17.73
N LEU A 139 -12.58 -17.36 16.56
CA LEU A 139 -14.01 -17.03 16.40
C LEU A 139 -14.89 -18.25 16.67
N ALA A 140 -14.53 -19.42 16.14
CA ALA A 140 -15.23 -20.68 16.38
C ALA A 140 -15.18 -21.11 17.86
N GLU A 141 -14.04 -20.89 18.51
CA GLU A 141 -13.84 -21.16 19.93
C GLU A 141 -14.69 -20.29 20.87
N ILE A 142 -14.92 -19.03 20.49
CA ILE A 142 -15.74 -18.06 21.23
C ILE A 142 -17.23 -18.20 20.86
N GLY A 143 -17.52 -18.68 19.64
CA GLY A 143 -18.87 -18.80 19.11
C GLY A 143 -19.42 -17.50 18.52
N ILE A 144 -18.56 -16.73 17.85
CA ILE A 144 -18.93 -15.51 17.11
C ILE A 144 -18.64 -15.70 15.61
N GLU A 145 -19.48 -15.10 14.77
CA GLU A 145 -19.30 -15.07 13.31
C GLU A 145 -18.44 -13.86 12.92
N PRO A 146 -17.76 -13.88 11.75
CA PRO A 146 -17.04 -12.72 11.23
C PRO A 146 -18.00 -11.53 11.04
N PRO A 147 -17.69 -10.35 11.61
CA PRO A 147 -18.57 -9.18 11.54
C PRO A 147 -18.47 -8.49 10.18
N THR A 148 -19.59 -7.93 9.72
CA THR A 148 -19.67 -7.25 8.40
C THR A 148 -19.99 -5.78 8.50
N THR A 149 -20.50 -5.30 9.64
CA THR A 149 -20.71 -3.87 9.92
C THR A 149 -19.85 -3.39 11.08
N ILE A 150 -19.65 -2.09 11.17
CA ILE A 150 -18.91 -1.44 12.24
C ILE A 150 -19.54 -1.70 13.62
N GLU A 151 -20.87 -1.79 13.71
CA GLU A 151 -21.58 -2.18 14.95
C GLU A 151 -21.36 -3.65 15.33
N GLU A 152 -21.42 -4.55 14.34
CA GLU A 152 -21.13 -5.98 14.56
C GLU A 152 -19.68 -6.17 14.99
N PHE A 153 -18.76 -5.42 14.38
CA PHE A 153 -17.35 -5.48 14.68
C PHE A 153 -17.06 -4.99 16.11
N ASP A 154 -17.60 -3.84 16.51
CA ASP A 154 -17.49 -3.35 17.89
C ASP A 154 -18.02 -4.37 18.93
N ALA A 155 -19.17 -4.96 18.66
CA ALA A 155 -19.75 -6.00 19.53
C ALA A 155 -18.88 -7.28 19.58
N ALA A 156 -18.31 -7.70 18.45
CA ALA A 156 -17.40 -8.84 18.38
C ALA A 156 -16.13 -8.59 19.20
N LEU A 157 -15.53 -7.40 19.07
CA LEU A 157 -14.34 -6.99 19.83
C LEU A 157 -14.58 -7.02 21.34
N HIS A 158 -15.72 -6.49 21.79
CA HIS A 158 -16.11 -6.58 23.20
C HIS A 158 -16.36 -8.02 23.66
N THR A 159 -16.94 -8.87 22.82
CA THR A 159 -17.15 -10.30 23.14
C THR A 159 -15.82 -11.03 23.31
N VAL A 160 -14.84 -10.77 22.43
CA VAL A 160 -13.49 -11.33 22.55
C VAL A 160 -12.81 -10.86 23.84
N LEU A 161 -12.95 -9.56 24.17
CA LEU A 161 -12.40 -9.00 25.41
C LEU A 161 -13.00 -9.66 26.66
N GLU A 162 -14.31 -9.87 26.69
CA GLU A 162 -15.02 -10.51 27.81
C GLU A 162 -14.65 -11.99 27.98
N ASP A 163 -14.44 -12.71 26.88
CA ASP A 163 -13.97 -14.10 26.89
C ASP A 163 -12.54 -14.20 27.46
N GLY A 164 -11.66 -13.28 27.06
CA GLY A 164 -10.33 -13.09 27.65
C GLY A 164 -9.27 -14.12 27.24
N ARG A 165 -9.56 -15.02 26.29
CA ARG A 165 -8.54 -15.94 25.72
C ARG A 165 -7.63 -15.28 24.67
N TYR A 166 -8.13 -14.28 23.96
CA TYR A 166 -7.45 -13.60 22.87
C TYR A 166 -7.43 -12.09 23.09
N THR A 167 -6.43 -11.41 22.52
CA THR A 167 -6.50 -9.95 22.35
C THR A 167 -7.46 -9.63 21.21
N PRO A 168 -8.41 -8.69 21.38
CA PRO A 168 -9.41 -8.44 20.35
C PRO A 168 -8.86 -8.00 18.99
N LEU A 169 -8.00 -6.97 18.96
CA LEU A 169 -7.62 -6.32 17.70
C LEU A 169 -6.13 -5.97 17.62
N ALA A 170 -5.49 -6.42 16.55
CA ALA A 170 -4.20 -5.91 16.10
C ALA A 170 -4.45 -4.78 15.08
N LEU A 171 -3.95 -3.57 15.38
CA LEU A 171 -4.19 -2.37 14.59
C LEU A 171 -2.92 -1.52 14.53
N SER A 172 -2.61 -0.96 13.37
CA SER A 172 -1.56 0.06 13.25
C SER A 172 -2.06 1.40 13.80
N GLY A 173 -1.24 2.06 14.61
CA GLY A 173 -1.56 3.32 15.27
C GLY A 173 -0.40 4.30 15.34
N ALA A 174 0.68 4.06 14.59
CA ALA A 174 1.80 4.97 14.45
C ALA A 174 1.33 6.35 13.89
N PRO A 175 2.05 7.44 14.22
CA PRO A 175 1.68 8.78 13.75
C PRO A 175 2.11 9.03 12.29
N ASP A 176 1.63 8.19 11.37
CA ASP A 176 2.01 8.15 9.96
C ASP A 176 0.81 7.98 9.01
N VAL A 177 1.10 8.06 7.71
CA VAL A 177 0.09 7.91 6.65
C VAL A 177 -0.49 6.50 6.56
N GLY A 178 0.27 5.46 6.92
CA GLY A 178 -0.19 4.08 6.87
C GLY A 178 -1.26 3.79 7.92
N SER A 179 -1.06 4.29 9.14
CA SER A 179 -2.05 4.17 10.22
C SER A 179 -3.28 5.03 9.96
N ALA A 180 -3.10 6.21 9.33
CA ALA A 180 -4.22 6.96 8.82
C ALA A 180 -5.03 6.15 7.80
N TRP A 181 -4.38 5.56 6.79
CA TRP A 181 -5.05 4.78 5.77
C TRP A 181 -5.82 3.58 6.35
N VAL A 182 -5.27 2.88 7.35
CA VAL A 182 -5.94 1.75 8.02
C VAL A 182 -7.16 2.16 8.85
N THR A 183 -7.15 3.36 9.45
CA THR A 183 -8.19 3.78 10.41
C THR A 183 -9.24 4.71 9.82
N PHE A 184 -8.91 5.43 8.75
CA PHE A 184 -9.80 6.36 8.06
C PHE A 184 -11.06 5.71 7.43
N PRO A 185 -11.09 4.43 7.00
CA PRO A 185 -12.29 3.82 6.44
C PRO A 185 -13.52 3.83 7.36
N GLN A 186 -13.35 4.00 8.68
CA GLN A 186 -14.47 4.28 9.59
C GLN A 186 -15.25 5.55 9.20
N LEU A 187 -14.59 6.56 8.62
CA LEU A 187 -15.22 7.77 8.12
C LEU A 187 -15.78 7.58 6.70
N LEU A 188 -15.05 6.87 5.84
CA LEU A 188 -15.53 6.59 4.49
C LEU A 188 -16.84 5.79 4.50
N GLY A 189 -16.96 4.84 5.44
CA GLY A 189 -18.20 4.10 5.67
C GLY A 189 -19.39 4.97 6.09
N GLU A 190 -19.15 6.21 6.53
CA GLU A 190 -20.17 7.21 6.87
C GLU A 190 -20.32 8.30 5.80
N GLY A 191 -19.70 8.12 4.63
CA GLY A 191 -19.72 9.10 3.53
C GLY A 191 -18.81 10.33 3.78
N VAL A 192 -17.86 10.22 4.71
CA VAL A 192 -16.90 11.28 5.05
C VAL A 192 -15.50 10.95 4.51
N ASN A 193 -14.91 11.91 3.79
CA ASN A 193 -13.60 11.86 3.16
C ASN A 193 -12.84 13.17 3.49
N TYR A 194 -11.55 13.26 3.18
CA TYR A 194 -10.71 14.46 3.29
C TYR A 194 -11.33 15.69 2.61
N CYS A 195 -12.19 15.49 1.62
CA CYS A 195 -12.88 16.54 0.89
C CYS A 195 -14.09 17.16 1.60
N ASN A 196 -14.71 16.43 2.50
CA ASN A 196 -15.89 16.85 3.26
C ASN A 196 -15.72 16.47 4.74
N ILE A 197 -14.50 16.58 5.25
CA ILE A 197 -14.14 16.17 6.61
C ILE A 197 -15.08 16.86 7.61
N SER A 198 -15.53 16.09 8.59
CA SER A 198 -16.53 16.51 9.58
C SER A 198 -15.99 16.30 10.97
N GLU A 199 -16.03 17.32 11.83
CA GLU A 199 -15.61 17.23 13.22
C GLU A 199 -16.47 16.22 13.99
N GLU A 200 -17.79 16.20 13.76
CA GLU A 200 -18.73 15.28 14.44
C GLU A 200 -18.45 13.82 14.07
N ALA A 201 -18.23 13.53 12.78
CA ALA A 201 -17.93 12.18 12.33
C ALA A 201 -16.54 11.72 12.80
N THR A 202 -15.55 12.61 12.72
CA THR A 202 -14.18 12.35 13.22
C THR A 202 -14.19 12.10 14.72
N GLU A 203 -14.91 12.89 15.52
CA GLU A 203 -15.05 12.67 16.96
C GLU A 203 -15.75 11.34 17.25
N SER A 204 -16.75 10.94 16.48
CA SER A 204 -17.42 9.65 16.64
C SER A 204 -16.45 8.47 16.41
N ALA A 205 -15.69 8.50 15.31
CA ALA A 205 -14.70 7.47 14.99
C ALA A 205 -13.58 7.42 16.06
N PHE A 206 -13.07 8.57 16.48
CA PHE A 206 -12.06 8.64 17.54
C PHE A 206 -12.60 8.28 18.92
N SER A 207 -13.89 8.51 19.21
CA SER A 207 -14.50 8.07 20.47
C SER A 207 -14.56 6.54 20.55
N ARG A 208 -14.84 5.88 19.42
CA ARG A 208 -14.78 4.42 19.31
C ARG A 208 -13.36 3.91 19.52
N LEU A 209 -12.38 4.49 18.81
CA LEU A 209 -10.96 4.15 18.96
C LEU A 209 -10.44 4.39 20.39
N GLN A 210 -10.85 5.49 21.02
CA GLN A 210 -10.55 5.79 22.42
C GLN A 210 -11.12 4.71 23.34
N SER A 211 -12.38 4.32 23.15
CA SER A 211 -13.02 3.27 23.94
C SER A 211 -12.29 1.93 23.79
N TRP A 212 -11.85 1.59 22.57
CA TRP A 212 -11.05 0.39 22.31
C TRP A 212 -9.71 0.42 23.04
N ALA A 213 -8.99 1.54 23.01
CA ALA A 213 -7.73 1.69 23.72
C ALA A 213 -7.90 1.65 25.24
N GLU A 214 -8.87 2.36 25.80
CA GLU A 214 -9.14 2.41 27.25
C GLU A 214 -9.59 1.05 27.81
N SER A 215 -10.28 0.24 27.01
CA SER A 215 -10.77 -1.09 27.41
C SER A 215 -9.73 -2.20 27.21
N GLY A 216 -8.62 -1.92 26.52
CA GLY A 216 -7.61 -2.92 26.16
C GLY A 216 -7.99 -3.81 24.97
N ILE A 217 -8.97 -3.41 24.16
CA ILE A 217 -9.29 -4.06 22.87
C ILE A 217 -8.08 -3.92 21.93
N ILE A 218 -7.48 -2.74 21.95
CA ILE A 218 -6.21 -2.44 21.31
C ILE A 218 -5.21 -2.13 22.43
N PRO A 219 -4.01 -2.74 22.45
CA PRO A 219 -2.97 -2.37 23.41
C PRO A 219 -2.44 -0.95 23.14
N GLN A 220 -2.12 -0.18 24.19
CA GLN A 220 -1.61 1.19 24.01
C GLN A 220 -0.32 1.27 23.19
N ASP A 221 0.53 0.23 23.23
CA ASP A 221 1.76 0.14 22.43
C ASP A 221 1.46 0.17 20.91
N ALA A 222 0.23 -0.15 20.49
CA ALA A 222 -0.20 -0.03 19.10
C ALA A 222 -0.11 1.41 18.55
N ALA A 223 -0.07 2.42 19.42
CA ALA A 223 0.17 3.81 19.03
C ALA A 223 1.54 4.03 18.37
N THR A 224 2.45 3.04 18.42
CA THR A 224 3.74 3.08 17.73
C THR A 224 3.90 2.00 16.67
N TRP A 225 2.88 1.17 16.43
CA TRP A 225 2.95 0.10 15.45
C TRP A 225 2.57 0.64 14.08
N ASP A 226 3.46 0.46 13.11
CA ASP A 226 3.12 0.60 11.70
C ASP A 226 2.29 -0.61 11.20
N GLN A 227 1.98 -0.65 9.90
CA GLN A 227 1.19 -1.74 9.30
C GLN A 227 1.91 -3.09 9.32
N THR A 228 3.26 -3.09 9.30
CA THR A 228 4.08 -4.31 9.39
C THR A 228 4.15 -4.80 10.82
N ASP A 229 4.37 -3.89 11.78
CA ASP A 229 4.40 -4.16 13.22
C ASP A 229 3.07 -4.72 13.69
N ALA A 230 1.94 -4.14 13.27
CA ALA A 230 0.61 -4.59 13.65
C ALA A 230 0.28 -6.00 13.11
N TRP A 231 0.89 -6.41 12.01
CA TRP A 231 0.68 -7.75 11.45
C TRP A 231 1.35 -8.85 12.28
N GLN A 232 2.51 -8.58 12.88
CA GLN A 232 3.27 -9.61 13.61
C GLN A 232 2.51 -10.21 14.80
N PRO A 233 1.86 -9.42 15.68
CA PRO A 233 1.03 -9.95 16.76
C PRO A 233 -0.13 -10.82 16.25
N PHE A 234 -0.77 -10.46 15.14
CA PHE A 234 -1.86 -11.26 14.57
C PHE A 234 -1.38 -12.66 14.17
N MET A 235 -0.24 -12.74 13.48
CA MET A 235 0.35 -14.02 13.06
C MET A 235 0.79 -14.94 14.21
N THR A 236 0.84 -14.44 15.45
CA THR A 236 1.07 -15.29 16.63
C THR A 236 -0.12 -16.18 17.00
N GLY A 237 -1.31 -15.90 16.44
CA GLY A 237 -2.56 -16.58 16.78
C GLY A 237 -3.21 -16.12 18.09
N ASN A 238 -2.62 -15.14 18.79
CA ASN A 238 -3.15 -14.60 20.05
C ASN A 238 -4.17 -13.48 19.86
N TYR A 239 -4.39 -13.01 18.63
CA TYR A 239 -5.35 -11.96 18.30
C TYR A 239 -6.53 -12.55 17.54
N ALA A 240 -7.75 -12.06 17.82
CA ALA A 240 -8.95 -12.50 17.11
C ALA A 240 -9.10 -11.80 15.74
N PHE A 241 -8.74 -10.53 15.66
CA PHE A 241 -8.89 -9.71 14.46
C PHE A 241 -7.63 -8.88 14.16
N ALA A 242 -7.46 -8.54 12.88
CA ALA A 242 -6.52 -7.52 12.42
C ALA A 242 -7.10 -6.73 11.25
N ILE A 243 -6.84 -5.43 11.19
CA ILE A 243 -7.13 -4.62 9.99
C ILE A 243 -5.81 -4.35 9.28
N ASN A 244 -5.72 -4.78 8.02
CA ASN A 244 -4.56 -4.60 7.16
C ASN A 244 -5.00 -4.75 5.69
N GLY A 245 -4.09 -4.73 4.74
CA GLY A 245 -4.44 -4.96 3.34
C GLY A 245 -3.92 -6.27 2.73
N ASN A 246 -4.39 -6.54 1.52
CA ASN A 246 -4.17 -7.79 0.79
C ASN A 246 -2.70 -8.16 0.60
N TRP A 247 -1.75 -7.21 0.66
CA TRP A 247 -0.31 -7.50 0.65
C TRP A 247 0.13 -8.47 1.76
N GLN A 248 -0.67 -8.61 2.82
CA GLN A 248 -0.41 -9.56 3.90
C GLN A 248 -0.80 -11.01 3.56
N LEU A 249 -1.53 -11.26 2.48
CA LEU A 249 -1.97 -12.61 2.09
C LEU A 249 -0.81 -13.57 1.88
N GLY A 250 0.34 -13.08 1.40
CA GLY A 250 1.57 -13.87 1.28
C GLY A 250 2.10 -14.43 2.60
N ASN A 251 1.72 -13.84 3.74
CA ASN A 251 2.10 -14.33 5.06
C ASN A 251 1.12 -15.39 5.62
N VAL A 252 -0.10 -15.47 5.09
CA VAL A 252 -1.14 -16.36 5.62
C VAL A 252 -0.72 -17.84 5.63
N PRO A 253 0.01 -18.38 4.64
CA PRO A 253 0.48 -19.76 4.69
C PRO A 253 1.38 -20.10 5.90
N ASP A 254 2.00 -19.12 6.53
CA ASP A 254 2.83 -19.30 7.73
C ASP A 254 2.01 -19.31 9.04
N ALA A 255 0.71 -19.02 8.99
CA ALA A 255 -0.16 -19.04 10.15
C ALA A 255 -0.32 -20.47 10.71
N SER A 256 -0.33 -20.59 12.04
CA SER A 256 -0.59 -21.85 12.73
C SER A 256 -2.08 -22.09 13.06
N PHE A 257 -2.93 -21.22 12.54
CA PHE A 257 -4.39 -21.17 12.74
C PHE A 257 -5.05 -20.85 11.40
N GLU A 258 -6.35 -21.12 11.28
CA GLU A 258 -7.11 -20.77 10.09
C GLU A 258 -7.38 -19.26 10.04
N VAL A 259 -6.84 -18.58 9.03
CA VAL A 259 -7.10 -17.15 8.75
C VAL A 259 -8.27 -17.03 7.79
N GLY A 260 -9.17 -16.10 8.06
CA GLY A 260 -10.17 -15.67 7.09
C GLY A 260 -10.14 -14.15 6.89
N THR A 261 -10.81 -13.69 5.84
CA THR A 261 -10.93 -12.27 5.51
C THR A 261 -12.38 -11.88 5.26
N THR A 262 -12.71 -10.63 5.55
CA THR A 262 -13.94 -9.97 5.13
C THR A 262 -13.58 -8.55 4.65
N ARG A 263 -14.55 -7.85 4.04
CA ARG A 263 -14.34 -6.44 3.70
C ARG A 263 -14.10 -5.64 4.97
N TYR A 264 -13.57 -4.43 4.83
CA TYR A 264 -13.59 -3.49 5.95
C TYR A 264 -15.02 -3.38 6.49
N PRO A 265 -15.27 -3.44 7.81
CA PRO A 265 -16.63 -3.43 8.31
C PRO A 265 -17.40 -2.21 7.81
N ALA A 266 -18.60 -2.43 7.28
CA ALA A 266 -19.39 -1.37 6.65
C ALA A 266 -19.92 -0.38 7.68
N GLY A 267 -19.87 0.91 7.33
CA GLY A 267 -20.63 1.97 8.01
C GLY A 267 -22.01 2.15 7.39
N SER A 268 -22.67 3.26 7.72
CA SER A 268 -24.03 3.54 7.23
C SER A 268 -24.16 3.73 5.71
N GLU A 269 -23.10 4.16 5.04
CA GLU A 269 -23.00 4.37 3.58
C GLU A 269 -22.27 3.22 2.86
N GLY A 270 -21.85 2.16 3.56
CA GLY A 270 -21.25 0.96 2.99
C GLY A 270 -19.83 0.67 3.48
N SER A 271 -19.15 -0.25 2.79
CA SER A 271 -17.75 -0.62 3.04
C SER A 271 -16.88 0.05 1.99
N HIS A 272 -16.23 1.15 2.36
CA HIS A 272 -15.44 1.98 1.47
C HIS A 272 -14.02 2.09 1.99
N VAL A 273 -13.03 1.79 1.16
CA VAL A 273 -11.61 1.97 1.47
C VAL A 273 -10.94 2.72 0.33
N PHE A 274 -9.91 3.52 0.60
CA PHE A 274 -9.13 4.09 -0.48
C PHE A 274 -8.28 3.00 -1.16
N PRO A 275 -8.13 3.05 -2.50
CA PRO A 275 -7.22 2.17 -3.20
C PRO A 275 -5.78 2.58 -2.90
N GLY A 276 -4.93 1.61 -2.64
CA GLY A 276 -3.49 1.78 -2.65
C GLY A 276 -2.88 1.15 -3.90
N GLY A 277 -1.61 0.80 -3.77
CA GLY A 277 -0.73 0.34 -4.82
C GLY A 277 0.49 1.25 -4.89
N GLU A 278 1.45 0.86 -5.69
CA GLU A 278 2.75 1.51 -5.74
C GLU A 278 3.01 2.05 -7.14
N GLY A 279 3.50 3.28 -7.19
CA GLY A 279 4.00 3.84 -8.42
C GLY A 279 5.31 3.15 -8.77
N ILE A 280 5.43 2.76 -10.02
CA ILE A 280 6.67 2.30 -10.62
C ILE A 280 7.15 3.41 -11.56
N ALA A 281 8.29 4.01 -11.22
CA ALA A 281 8.90 5.10 -11.98
C ALA A 281 10.30 4.74 -12.46
N ILE A 282 10.74 5.43 -13.51
CA ILE A 282 12.14 5.46 -13.94
C ILE A 282 12.80 6.69 -13.30
N GLY A 283 13.99 6.52 -12.72
CA GLY A 283 14.74 7.65 -12.16
C GLY A 283 15.25 8.57 -13.26
N GLU A 284 15.24 9.90 -13.05
CA GLU A 284 15.70 10.88 -14.06
C GLU A 284 17.17 10.64 -14.49
N TYR A 285 17.99 10.10 -13.59
CA TYR A 285 19.40 9.79 -13.83
C TYR A 285 19.66 8.31 -14.15
N ALA A 286 18.62 7.55 -14.53
CA ALA A 286 18.75 6.17 -15.01
C ALA A 286 19.75 6.11 -16.18
N SER A 287 20.63 5.11 -16.17
CA SER A 287 21.68 5.00 -17.19
C SER A 287 21.11 4.50 -18.52
N ASN A 288 20.02 3.74 -18.47
CA ASN A 288 19.33 3.20 -19.63
C ASN A 288 17.80 3.17 -19.41
N PRO A 289 17.08 4.28 -19.71
CA PRO A 289 15.63 4.35 -19.54
C PRO A 289 14.86 3.37 -20.45
N ASP A 290 15.40 3.03 -21.62
CA ASP A 290 14.77 2.02 -22.49
C ASP A 290 14.76 0.65 -21.81
N LEU A 291 15.89 0.24 -21.22
CA LEU A 291 15.98 -1.03 -20.49
C LEU A 291 15.18 -1.01 -19.20
N ALA A 292 15.14 0.12 -18.48
CA ALA A 292 14.29 0.32 -17.31
C ALA A 292 12.81 0.13 -17.66
N TRP A 293 12.36 0.68 -18.79
CA TRP A 293 11.00 0.47 -19.29
C TRP A 293 10.73 -0.99 -19.69
N GLU A 294 11.66 -1.66 -20.36
CA GLU A 294 11.53 -3.09 -20.68
C GLU A 294 11.42 -3.95 -19.41
N TYR A 295 12.15 -3.59 -18.34
CA TYR A 295 12.01 -4.22 -17.03
C TYR A 295 10.61 -4.02 -16.46
N ILE A 296 10.12 -2.77 -16.38
CA ILE A 296 8.77 -2.47 -15.86
C ILE A 296 7.70 -3.28 -16.61
N LYS A 297 7.76 -3.28 -17.94
CA LYS A 297 6.82 -4.05 -18.78
C LYS A 297 6.88 -5.55 -18.51
N THR A 298 8.07 -6.13 -18.51
CA THR A 298 8.25 -7.59 -18.43
C THR A 298 7.98 -8.09 -17.02
N ALA A 299 8.54 -7.43 -16.02
CA ALA A 299 8.53 -7.87 -14.64
C ALA A 299 7.19 -7.59 -13.93
N PHE A 300 6.47 -6.52 -14.30
CA PHE A 300 5.27 -6.11 -13.56
C PHE A 300 3.99 -6.05 -14.41
N MET A 301 4.09 -5.65 -15.68
CA MET A 301 2.90 -5.42 -16.52
C MET A 301 2.63 -6.54 -17.53
N SER A 302 3.48 -7.56 -17.60
CA SER A 302 3.23 -8.78 -18.37
C SER A 302 2.24 -9.70 -17.64
N ASP A 303 1.66 -10.67 -18.34
CA ASP A 303 0.73 -11.64 -17.75
C ASP A 303 1.42 -12.35 -16.57
N GLU A 304 2.58 -12.96 -16.84
CA GLU A 304 3.38 -13.70 -15.87
C GLU A 304 3.87 -12.79 -14.72
N GLY A 305 4.31 -11.56 -15.01
CA GLY A 305 4.75 -10.61 -13.98
C GLY A 305 3.62 -10.16 -13.04
N SER A 306 2.42 -9.96 -13.59
CA SER A 306 1.22 -9.66 -12.81
C SER A 306 0.72 -10.87 -12.01
N GLU A 307 0.77 -12.08 -12.59
CA GLU A 307 0.44 -13.34 -11.93
C GLU A 307 1.37 -13.60 -10.73
N ILE A 308 2.70 -13.47 -10.91
CA ILE A 308 3.69 -13.63 -9.82
C ILE A 308 3.35 -12.73 -8.63
N ASN A 309 3.00 -11.47 -8.89
CA ASN A 309 2.70 -10.52 -7.83
C ASN A 309 1.43 -10.91 -7.06
N TYR A 310 0.39 -11.30 -7.79
CA TYR A 310 -0.86 -11.79 -7.22
C TYR A 310 -0.65 -13.06 -6.38
N GLU A 311 0.07 -14.05 -6.91
CA GLU A 311 0.29 -15.34 -6.24
C GLU A 311 1.09 -15.19 -4.94
N ASN A 312 2.11 -14.33 -4.94
CA ASN A 312 2.99 -14.16 -3.79
C ASN A 312 2.46 -13.16 -2.74
N SER A 313 1.69 -12.15 -3.16
CA SER A 313 1.33 -11.05 -2.26
C SER A 313 -0.16 -10.66 -2.31
N GLY A 314 -0.98 -11.30 -3.13
CA GLY A 314 -2.41 -11.03 -3.22
C GLY A 314 -2.78 -9.70 -3.85
N GLN A 315 -1.80 -8.99 -4.44
CA GLN A 315 -1.99 -7.71 -5.14
C GLN A 315 -2.89 -7.90 -6.36
N ILE A 316 -3.88 -7.04 -6.53
CA ILE A 316 -4.89 -7.20 -7.60
C ILE A 316 -4.35 -6.52 -8.87
N PRO A 317 -4.15 -7.24 -9.99
CA PRO A 317 -3.64 -6.62 -11.21
C PRO A 317 -4.57 -5.53 -11.74
N MET A 318 -3.99 -4.42 -12.19
CA MET A 318 -4.75 -3.34 -12.84
C MET A 318 -5.02 -3.63 -14.32
N ARG A 319 -4.34 -4.62 -14.90
CA ARG A 319 -4.57 -5.06 -16.27
C ARG A 319 -5.83 -5.93 -16.32
N ALA A 320 -6.89 -5.42 -16.93
CA ALA A 320 -8.22 -6.03 -16.88
C ALA A 320 -8.24 -7.46 -17.43
N ASP A 321 -7.56 -7.70 -18.55
CA ASP A 321 -7.45 -9.02 -19.18
C ASP A 321 -6.72 -10.06 -18.30
N VAL A 322 -5.71 -9.65 -17.52
CA VAL A 322 -5.04 -10.54 -16.55
C VAL A 322 -5.95 -10.82 -15.36
N ALA A 323 -6.59 -9.77 -14.81
CA ALA A 323 -7.49 -9.92 -13.69
C ALA A 323 -8.67 -10.87 -14.01
N GLU A 324 -9.18 -10.84 -15.25
CA GLU A 324 -10.19 -11.79 -15.74
C GLU A 324 -9.69 -13.24 -15.82
N ASN A 325 -8.40 -13.45 -16.10
CA ASN A 325 -7.81 -14.80 -16.25
C ASN A 325 -7.39 -15.44 -14.93
N LEU A 326 -7.06 -14.64 -13.91
CA LEU A 326 -6.56 -15.10 -12.60
C LEU A 326 -7.59 -15.81 -11.71
N ASP A 327 -8.84 -15.94 -12.19
CA ASP A 327 -10.00 -16.44 -11.46
C ASP A 327 -10.03 -15.98 -9.99
N LEU A 328 -9.90 -14.65 -9.81
CA LEU A 328 -9.87 -13.98 -8.51
C LEU A 328 -11.11 -14.32 -7.64
N SER A 329 -12.16 -14.86 -8.26
CA SER A 329 -13.40 -15.29 -7.63
C SER A 329 -13.33 -16.64 -6.89
N GLU A 330 -12.26 -17.42 -7.09
CA GLU A 330 -12.09 -18.73 -6.42
C GLU A 330 -11.28 -18.65 -5.12
N ASN A 331 -10.49 -17.59 -4.90
CA ASN A 331 -9.72 -17.42 -3.67
C ASN A 331 -10.53 -16.67 -2.61
N GLU A 332 -11.13 -17.41 -1.67
CA GLU A 332 -11.97 -16.87 -0.60
C GLU A 332 -11.30 -15.76 0.22
N LEU A 333 -9.96 -15.80 0.37
CA LEU A 333 -9.23 -14.76 1.10
C LEU A 333 -9.06 -13.46 0.30
N VAL A 334 -9.11 -13.54 -1.03
CA VAL A 334 -8.94 -12.40 -1.96
C VAL A 334 -10.28 -11.74 -2.29
N ILE A 335 -11.37 -12.50 -2.34
CA ILE A 335 -12.72 -12.00 -2.72
C ILE A 335 -13.07 -10.67 -2.04
N PRO A 336 -12.89 -10.49 -0.72
CA PRO A 336 -13.25 -9.22 -0.08
C PRO A 336 -12.48 -8.00 -0.62
N PHE A 337 -11.23 -8.18 -1.03
CA PHE A 337 -10.41 -7.10 -1.59
C PHE A 337 -10.78 -6.79 -3.03
N VAL A 338 -11.16 -7.81 -3.81
CA VAL A 338 -11.70 -7.63 -5.18
C VAL A 338 -13.03 -6.90 -5.13
N GLU A 339 -13.90 -7.23 -4.18
CA GLU A 339 -15.14 -6.50 -3.95
C GLU A 339 -14.86 -5.04 -3.54
N ALA A 340 -13.87 -4.81 -2.66
CA ALA A 340 -13.48 -3.47 -2.27
C ALA A 340 -12.92 -2.64 -3.45
N ALA A 341 -12.22 -3.28 -4.40
CA ALA A 341 -11.67 -2.63 -5.59
C ALA A 341 -12.76 -2.09 -6.54
N ALA A 342 -13.98 -2.65 -6.49
CA ALA A 342 -15.10 -2.23 -7.34
C ALA A 342 -15.77 -0.93 -6.86
N GLU A 343 -15.70 -0.62 -5.57
CA GLU A 343 -16.33 0.54 -4.93
C GLU A 343 -15.35 1.18 -3.93
N THR A 344 -14.35 1.87 -4.47
CA THR A 344 -13.29 2.50 -3.66
C THR A 344 -13.63 3.95 -3.28
N GLY A 345 -13.02 4.41 -2.19
CA GLY A 345 -12.91 5.84 -1.88
C GLY A 345 -12.01 6.54 -2.89
N VAL A 346 -12.21 7.84 -3.08
CA VAL A 346 -11.41 8.64 -4.03
C VAL A 346 -10.46 9.54 -3.26
N TRP A 347 -9.15 9.37 -3.48
CA TRP A 347 -8.14 10.29 -2.95
C TRP A 347 -8.37 11.71 -3.49
N PRO A 348 -8.17 12.77 -2.69
CA PRO A 348 -8.23 14.15 -3.19
C PRO A 348 -7.22 14.37 -4.33
N ALA A 349 -7.63 15.07 -5.40
CA ALA A 349 -6.70 15.52 -6.44
C ALA A 349 -5.92 16.76 -5.94
N ASN A 350 -5.08 16.56 -4.93
CA ASN A 350 -4.40 17.63 -4.20
C ASN A 350 -2.97 17.21 -3.81
N GLU A 351 -1.98 18.08 -4.05
CA GLU A 351 -0.57 17.80 -3.75
C GLU A 351 -0.27 17.63 -2.26
N GLN A 352 -1.15 18.12 -1.37
CA GLN A 352 -1.04 17.99 0.08
C GLN A 352 -1.86 16.82 0.65
N THR A 353 -2.30 15.88 -0.18
CA THR A 353 -3.03 14.67 0.27
C THR A 353 -2.23 13.86 1.27
N GLY A 354 -0.90 13.79 1.11
CA GLY A 354 -0.01 13.17 2.09
C GLY A 354 -0.05 13.85 3.46
N GLU A 355 -0.06 15.19 3.49
CA GLU A 355 -0.15 15.95 4.73
C GLU A 355 -1.53 15.78 5.39
N MET A 356 -2.62 15.75 4.61
CA MET A 356 -3.96 15.47 5.15
C MET A 356 -4.01 14.10 5.85
N GLN A 357 -3.41 13.07 5.23
CA GLN A 357 -3.28 11.75 5.85
C GLN A 357 -2.46 11.81 7.13
N LEU A 358 -1.30 12.49 7.11
CA LEU A 358 -0.42 12.60 8.27
C LEU A 358 -1.12 13.26 9.47
N GLN A 359 -1.90 14.32 9.25
CA GLN A 359 -2.69 14.98 10.29
C GLN A 359 -3.68 14.02 10.95
N PHE A 360 -4.34 13.16 10.16
CA PHE A 360 -5.23 12.13 10.68
C PHE A 360 -4.48 11.03 11.45
N GLY A 361 -3.31 10.60 10.94
CA GLY A 361 -2.48 9.56 11.57
C GLY A 361 -1.91 10.01 12.91
N GLN A 362 -1.44 11.25 13.01
CA GLN A 362 -0.98 11.85 14.27
C GLN A 362 -2.11 11.91 15.31
N ALA A 363 -3.31 12.31 14.91
CA ALA A 363 -4.48 12.33 15.79
C ALA A 363 -4.90 10.92 16.24
N THR A 364 -4.86 9.94 15.33
CA THR A 364 -5.11 8.51 15.62
C THR A 364 -4.14 8.00 16.68
N SER A 365 -2.84 8.25 16.51
CA SER A 365 -1.81 7.88 17.49
C SER A 365 -2.03 8.56 18.85
N ALA A 366 -2.41 9.84 18.86
CA ALA A 366 -2.70 10.57 20.08
C ALA A 366 -3.89 10.00 20.87
N VAL A 367 -4.92 9.51 20.16
CA VAL A 367 -6.08 8.84 20.76
C VAL A 367 -5.69 7.48 21.35
N ILE A 368 -5.01 6.62 20.58
CA ILE A 368 -4.62 5.27 21.03
C ILE A 368 -3.68 5.34 22.24
N SER A 369 -2.72 6.27 22.23
CA SER A 369 -1.79 6.47 23.34
C SER A 369 -2.41 7.15 24.57
N GLY A 370 -3.62 7.71 24.45
CA GLY A 370 -4.28 8.49 25.50
C GLY A 370 -3.66 9.87 25.72
N GLN A 371 -2.88 10.38 24.76
CA GLN A 371 -2.30 11.73 24.82
C GLN A 371 -3.35 12.84 24.59
N ALA A 372 -4.38 12.55 23.79
CA ALA A 372 -5.49 13.46 23.54
C ALA A 372 -6.83 12.71 23.62
N PRO A 373 -7.87 13.29 24.25
CA PRO A 373 -9.22 12.75 24.16
C PRO A 373 -9.77 12.87 22.73
N ALA A 374 -10.75 12.03 22.38
CA ALA A 374 -11.31 11.93 21.04
C ALA A 374 -11.74 13.29 20.43
N SER A 375 -12.40 14.14 21.21
CA SER A 375 -12.88 15.45 20.74
C SER A 375 -11.75 16.43 20.42
N GLU A 376 -10.67 16.44 21.21
CA GLU A 376 -9.50 17.27 20.95
C GLU A 376 -8.76 16.78 19.70
N ALA A 377 -8.53 15.47 19.60
CA ALA A 377 -7.90 14.85 18.45
C ALA A 377 -8.69 15.08 17.16
N ALA A 378 -10.03 15.02 17.23
CA ALA A 378 -10.90 15.29 16.08
C ALA A 378 -10.80 16.73 15.60
N ALA A 379 -10.88 17.70 16.51
CA ALA A 379 -10.74 19.12 16.17
C ALA A 379 -9.35 19.42 15.56
N MET A 380 -8.29 18.80 16.10
CA MET A 380 -6.93 18.92 15.55
C MET A 380 -6.82 18.32 14.15
N ALA A 381 -7.30 17.09 13.95
CA ALA A 381 -7.28 16.42 12.65
C ALA A 381 -8.04 17.20 11.59
N VAL A 382 -9.28 17.63 11.90
CA VAL A 382 -10.10 18.41 10.97
C VAL A 382 -9.42 19.72 10.59
N THR A 383 -8.94 20.48 11.58
CA THR A 383 -8.24 21.74 11.31
C THR A 383 -6.99 21.52 10.44
N GLY A 384 -6.16 20.53 10.78
CA GLY A 384 -4.93 20.22 10.04
C GLY A 384 -5.21 19.76 8.61
N ILE A 385 -6.22 18.91 8.42
CA ILE A 385 -6.66 18.45 7.08
C ILE A 385 -7.14 19.63 6.24
N GLU A 386 -7.96 20.53 6.80
CA GLU A 386 -8.45 21.70 6.09
C GLU A 386 -7.31 22.66 5.70
N GLU A 387 -6.38 22.93 6.61
CA GLU A 387 -5.19 23.76 6.36
C GLU A 387 -4.31 23.14 5.26
N ALA A 388 -4.05 21.82 5.32
CA ALA A 388 -3.29 21.10 4.29
C ALA A 388 -3.99 21.18 2.92
N ARG A 389 -5.30 20.94 2.88
CA ARG A 389 -6.10 21.07 1.65
C ARG A 389 -6.03 22.46 1.06
N GLU A 390 -6.16 23.50 1.88
CA GLU A 390 -6.03 24.90 1.43
C GLU A 390 -4.63 25.22 0.93
N ALA A 391 -3.58 24.70 1.58
CA ALA A 391 -2.19 24.86 1.13
C ALA A 391 -1.94 24.27 -0.26
N GLY A 392 -2.58 23.14 -0.60
CA GLY A 392 -2.56 22.55 -1.93
C GLY A 392 -3.56 23.15 -2.93
N GLY A 393 -4.04 24.37 -2.69
CA GLY A 393 -4.94 25.10 -3.60
C GLY A 393 -6.44 24.89 -3.33
N GLY A 394 -6.81 24.23 -2.22
CA GLY A 394 -8.19 24.01 -1.81
C GLY A 394 -8.92 22.93 -2.63
N GLY A 395 -8.19 22.22 -3.48
CA GLY A 395 -8.71 21.21 -4.40
C GLY A 395 -9.14 19.92 -3.70
N CYS A 396 -10.15 19.33 -4.32
CA CYS A 396 -10.63 17.97 -4.23
C CYS A 396 -10.78 17.49 -5.68
#